data_AF-A0A814I3P6-F1
#
_entry.id   AF-A0A814I3P6-F1
#
_cell.length_a   1.000
_cell.length_b   1.000
_cell.length_c   1.000
_cell.angle_alpha   90.00
_cell.angle_beta   90.00
_cell.angle_gamma   90.00
#
_symmetry.space_group_name_H-M   'P 1'
#
loop_
_entity.id
_entity.type
_entity.pdbx_description
1 polymer ?
#
loop_
_entity_poly.entity_id
_entity_poly.type
_entity_poly.pdbx_seq_one_letter_code
_entity_poly.pdbx_strand_id
1 'polypeptide(L)'
;MLIWDRQEVPIVDSLCPIRGYFHHSSIAWIHHSLVLLALEKYFKVRGITFFRKPSRQICVVLFQWIFDFIFDLPVLLTGNMGKLSFDNSEAVTSNTPQPKTLCEYMKRRKGMWITFTTIVLVIIITIPIVISKTKMINSETTPTIEETTIEITTEMEVPQTTEPTTISTSTSTSTTTTTSSTKTTSTTTTTEISKWTMIGNMNIARYYHTATILANGLILVAGGVNGAKGLNSAELYNLSTGAWTITANMSTARYYHTATILANGLVLVAGGSNGTPLNSAELYKPSTNTWAITGRMSIARRSHTATTLTNGSVLVVDGYNSTKTYLNSAELYNPSTGTWTNIGSRHVVREYHTVSTLADGSVLVAGASTNSIINQNSAELYIPSIDTWRTTGDMQYRRSFHTASTLLSGFVLVAGGFNKGALKSAELYDPSTDTWTMTGSMSVARYCHTASTLTNGLVLVTGGYNSDILNSAELYNPTSDTWITTGSMNAARQYHTASTLANGKVLVTGGIGSSTALNSAELY
;
A
#
# COMPACT_ATOMS: atom_id res chain seq x y z
N MET A 1 19.62 -67.66 42.42
CA MET A 1 21.04 -67.27 42.25
C MET A 1 21.00 -65.96 41.47
N LEU A 2 21.24 -64.75 41.97
CA LEU A 2 21.95 -64.22 43.14
C LEU A 2 21.41 -62.79 43.46
N ILE A 3 21.28 -62.47 44.76
CA ILE A 3 21.65 -61.19 45.49
C ILE A 3 20.82 -59.91 45.15
N TRP A 4 19.98 -59.37 46.08
CA TRP A 4 20.23 -58.35 47.16
C TRP A 4 20.78 -57.00 46.62
N ASP A 5 20.30 -55.79 46.95
CA ASP A 5 19.76 -55.25 48.20
C ASP A 5 18.92 -53.95 47.97
N ARG A 6 18.04 -53.62 48.93
CA ARG A 6 17.29 -52.34 49.12
C ARG A 6 18.25 -51.26 49.68
N GLN A 7 17.99 -49.97 49.91
CA GLN A 7 16.84 -49.13 50.34
C GLN A 7 17.11 -47.68 49.80
N GLU A 8 16.21 -46.70 49.69
CA GLU A 8 15.28 -46.15 50.69
C GLU A 8 14.01 -45.50 50.07
N VAL A 9 13.04 -45.29 50.96
CA VAL A 9 11.58 -45.05 50.87
C VAL A 9 11.29 -43.55 51.22
N PRO A 10 10.06 -42.95 51.17
CA PRO A 10 8.80 -43.17 50.44
C PRO A 10 8.34 -41.93 49.60
N ILE A 11 7.49 -42.14 48.58
CA ILE A 11 6.49 -41.13 48.15
C ILE A 11 5.12 -41.82 48.09
N VAL A 12 4.15 -41.14 48.70
CA VAL A 12 2.75 -41.53 48.93
C VAL A 12 1.96 -41.60 47.61
N ASP A 13 1.12 -42.62 47.51
CA ASP A 13 0.17 -42.92 46.45
C ASP A 13 -0.77 -41.77 46.07
N SER A 14 -0.94 -41.54 44.76
CA SER A 14 -2.24 -41.22 44.15
C SER A 14 -2.14 -41.16 42.62
N LEU A 15 -2.31 -42.31 41.96
CA LEU A 15 -2.70 -42.40 40.56
C LEU A 15 -4.15 -42.88 40.49
N CYS A 16 -5.01 -42.07 39.86
CA CYS A 16 -6.34 -42.47 39.38
C CYS A 16 -6.47 -42.03 37.91
N PRO A 17 -7.09 -42.84 37.03
CA PRO A 17 -6.66 -42.96 35.63
C PRO A 17 -7.44 -42.08 34.64
N ILE A 18 -6.75 -41.70 33.58
CA ILE A 18 -7.31 -41.10 32.36
C ILE A 18 -8.11 -42.17 31.62
N ARG A 19 -9.44 -42.16 31.77
CA ARG A 19 -10.39 -42.81 30.86
C ARG A 19 -11.59 -41.90 30.68
N GLY A 20 -11.80 -41.41 29.45
CA GLY A 20 -13.04 -40.74 29.05
C GLY A 20 -12.88 -39.34 28.44
N TYR A 21 -12.05 -39.17 27.41
CA TYR A 21 -12.08 -37.97 26.57
C TYR A 21 -12.09 -38.31 25.08
N PHE A 22 -13.16 -38.98 24.66
CA PHE A 22 -13.61 -39.06 23.27
C PHE A 22 -15.15 -39.11 23.26
N HIS A 23 -15.82 -38.05 23.74
CA HIS A 23 -17.28 -37.93 23.57
C HIS A 23 -17.88 -36.51 23.48
N HIS A 24 -17.08 -35.45 23.57
CA HIS A 24 -17.61 -34.08 23.47
C HIS A 24 -17.75 -33.53 22.05
N SER A 25 -17.11 -34.15 21.06
CA SER A 25 -17.27 -33.81 19.65
C SER A 25 -18.56 -34.38 19.03
N SER A 26 -19.15 -35.44 19.59
CA SER A 26 -20.34 -36.09 19.03
C SER A 26 -21.66 -35.36 19.38
N ILE A 27 -21.74 -34.72 20.55
CA ILE A 27 -22.96 -34.04 21.01
C ILE A 27 -23.18 -32.73 20.24
N ALA A 28 -22.13 -31.97 19.94
CA ALA A 28 -22.22 -30.74 19.14
C ALA A 28 -22.73 -31.01 17.71
N TRP A 29 -22.39 -32.16 17.13
CA TRP A 29 -22.88 -32.58 15.81
C TRP A 29 -24.34 -33.02 15.81
N ILE A 30 -24.83 -33.62 16.91
CA ILE A 30 -26.24 -34.03 17.06
C ILE A 30 -27.15 -32.80 17.18
N HIS A 31 -26.74 -31.76 17.92
CA HIS A 31 -27.50 -30.50 18.02
C HIS A 31 -27.54 -29.72 16.70
N HIS A 32 -26.45 -29.73 15.93
CA HIS A 32 -26.38 -29.08 14.61
C HIS A 32 -27.29 -29.78 13.58
N SER A 33 -27.37 -31.11 13.65
CA SER A 33 -28.20 -31.93 12.74
C SER A 33 -29.71 -31.79 13.03
N LEU A 34 -30.09 -31.67 14.30
CA LEU A 34 -31.49 -31.46 14.70
C LEU A 34 -32.03 -30.09 14.29
N VAL A 35 -31.19 -29.04 14.33
CA VAL A 35 -31.58 -27.69 13.89
C VAL A 35 -31.77 -27.63 12.36
N LEU A 36 -30.92 -28.29 11.59
CA LEU A 36 -31.07 -28.39 10.13
C LEU A 36 -32.33 -29.18 9.73
N LEU A 37 -32.64 -30.28 10.44
CA LEU A 37 -33.87 -31.06 10.23
C LEU A 37 -35.15 -30.28 10.61
N ALA A 38 -35.10 -29.44 11.65
CA ALA A 38 -36.21 -28.58 12.04
C ALA A 38 -36.47 -27.47 11.01
N LEU A 39 -35.40 -26.86 10.47
CA LEU A 39 -35.49 -25.85 9.41
C LEU A 39 -36.01 -26.47 8.10
N GLU A 40 -35.54 -27.66 7.73
CA GLU A 40 -36.00 -28.35 6.52
C GLU A 40 -37.50 -28.71 6.61
N LYS A 41 -37.98 -29.19 7.77
CA LYS A 41 -39.42 -29.39 8.01
C LYS A 41 -40.21 -28.09 7.96
N TYR A 42 -39.68 -27.01 8.54
CA TYR A 42 -40.33 -25.70 8.56
C TYR A 42 -40.55 -25.13 7.15
N PHE A 43 -39.56 -25.24 6.26
CA PHE A 43 -39.67 -24.76 4.88
C PHE A 43 -40.52 -25.67 3.97
N LYS A 44 -40.53 -26.99 4.24
CA LYS A 44 -41.33 -27.96 3.47
C LYS A 44 -42.84 -27.83 3.74
N VAL A 45 -43.24 -27.45 4.95
CA VAL A 45 -44.64 -27.16 5.31
C VAL A 45 -45.16 -25.86 4.66
N ARG A 46 -44.27 -24.97 4.20
CA ARG A 46 -44.62 -23.69 3.56
C ARG A 46 -44.40 -23.66 2.03
N GLY A 47 -44.16 -24.82 1.41
CA GLY A 47 -44.14 -24.95 -0.06
C GLY A 47 -42.93 -24.33 -0.78
N ILE A 48 -41.83 -24.07 -0.08
CA ILE A 48 -40.62 -23.47 -0.69
C ILE A 48 -39.63 -24.59 -1.04
N THR A 49 -39.51 -24.92 -2.33
CA THR A 49 -38.52 -25.87 -2.86
C THR A 49 -37.34 -25.11 -3.50
N PHE A 50 -36.12 -25.31 -2.96
CA PHE A 50 -34.90 -24.80 -3.60
C PHE A 50 -34.45 -25.75 -4.72
N PHE A 51 -34.51 -25.29 -5.97
CA PHE A 51 -33.81 -25.94 -7.07
C PHE A 51 -32.30 -25.63 -6.98
N ARG A 52 -31.50 -26.69 -6.84
CA ARG A 52 -30.02 -26.79 -6.78
C ARG A 52 -29.32 -26.37 -5.48
N LYS A 53 -28.36 -27.24 -5.09
CA LYS A 53 -27.52 -27.20 -3.86
C LYS A 53 -27.02 -25.79 -3.53
N PRO A 54 -27.18 -25.31 -2.27
CA PRO A 54 -26.58 -24.05 -1.87
C PRO A 54 -25.07 -24.23 -1.61
N SER A 55 -24.25 -23.39 -2.23
CA SER A 55 -22.83 -23.25 -1.88
C SER A 55 -22.70 -22.67 -0.47
N ARG A 56 -21.74 -23.19 0.32
CA ARG A 56 -21.42 -22.86 1.72
C ARG A 56 -21.37 -21.36 2.11
N GLN A 57 -21.40 -20.42 1.18
CA GLN A 57 -21.26 -18.99 1.46
C GLN A 57 -22.55 -18.28 1.91
N ILE A 58 -23.75 -18.75 1.52
CA ILE A 58 -25.01 -18.08 1.89
C ILE A 58 -25.33 -18.26 3.40
N CYS A 59 -24.97 -19.41 3.98
CA CYS A 59 -25.16 -19.67 5.41
C CYS A 59 -24.23 -18.84 6.31
N VAL A 60 -23.07 -18.39 5.81
CA VAL A 60 -22.10 -17.62 6.60
C VAL A 60 -22.50 -16.14 6.70
N VAL A 61 -23.08 -15.58 5.63
CA VAL A 61 -23.51 -14.17 5.59
C VAL A 61 -24.73 -13.93 6.50
N LEU A 62 -25.69 -14.85 6.53
CA LEU A 62 -26.84 -14.77 7.44
C LEU A 62 -26.45 -14.94 8.91
N PHE A 63 -25.42 -15.74 9.21
CA PHE A 63 -24.95 -15.96 10.57
C PHE A 63 -24.17 -14.75 11.11
N GLN A 64 -23.40 -14.07 10.24
CA GLN A 64 -22.65 -12.86 10.61
C GLN A 64 -23.59 -11.68 10.92
N TRP A 65 -24.64 -11.50 10.13
CA TRP A 65 -25.65 -10.45 10.36
C TRP A 65 -26.38 -10.61 11.72
N ILE A 66 -26.67 -11.84 12.12
CA ILE A 66 -27.29 -12.15 13.42
C ILE A 66 -26.29 -11.98 14.57
N PHE A 67 -25.00 -12.26 14.33
CA PHE A 67 -23.94 -12.10 15.32
C PHE A 67 -23.66 -10.63 15.62
N ASP A 68 -23.65 -9.79 14.59
CA ASP A 68 -23.37 -8.35 14.72
C ASP A 68 -24.57 -7.60 15.35
N PHE A 69 -25.81 -7.97 15.03
CA PHE A 69 -27.00 -7.35 15.62
C PHE A 69 -27.19 -7.67 17.12
N ILE A 70 -26.63 -8.79 17.61
CA ILE A 70 -26.79 -9.23 19.02
C ILE A 70 -25.70 -8.65 19.93
N PHE A 71 -24.51 -8.33 19.41
CA PHE A 71 -23.38 -7.87 20.23
C PHE A 71 -23.28 -6.36 20.41
N ASP A 72 -24.03 -5.56 19.65
CA ASP A 72 -24.10 -4.09 19.82
C ASP A 72 -25.15 -3.62 20.85
N LEU A 73 -25.85 -4.53 21.54
CA LEU A 73 -26.90 -4.19 22.50
C LEU A 73 -26.49 -3.97 23.98
N PRO A 74 -25.21 -3.92 24.40
CA PRO A 74 -24.86 -3.44 25.74
C PRO A 74 -23.96 -2.19 25.71
N VAL A 75 -24.44 -1.10 25.10
CA VAL A 75 -23.87 0.26 25.30
C VAL A 75 -24.90 1.26 25.84
N LEU A 76 -26.16 0.86 26.04
CA LEU A 76 -27.25 1.77 26.44
C LEU A 76 -27.80 1.58 27.87
N LEU A 77 -27.21 0.72 28.72
CA LEU A 77 -27.71 0.47 30.08
C LEU A 77 -26.59 0.26 31.13
N THR A 78 -25.67 1.20 31.30
CA THR A 78 -24.87 1.35 32.56
C THR A 78 -24.50 2.80 32.84
N GLY A 79 -25.48 3.70 32.81
CA GLY A 79 -25.35 5.07 33.33
C GLY A 79 -25.80 5.17 34.79
N ASN A 80 -25.04 4.58 35.73
CA ASN A 80 -24.97 4.97 37.15
C ASN A 80 -24.28 3.89 37.97
N MET A 81 -23.04 4.11 38.40
CA MET A 81 -22.60 3.83 39.77
C MET A 81 -21.39 4.73 40.07
N GLY A 82 -21.52 5.50 41.15
CA GLY A 82 -20.65 6.61 41.50
C GLY A 82 -19.30 6.23 42.10
N LYS A 83 -18.48 7.27 42.18
CA LYS A 83 -17.21 7.46 42.90
C LYS A 83 -16.95 6.48 44.06
N LEU A 84 -15.77 5.87 44.05
CA LEU A 84 -14.99 5.56 45.25
C LEU A 84 -13.51 5.88 44.96
N SER A 85 -13.04 7.00 45.50
CA SER A 85 -11.63 7.37 45.63
C SER A 85 -11.07 6.73 46.90
N PHE A 86 -9.84 6.22 46.87
CA PHE A 86 -9.02 6.10 48.08
C PHE A 86 -7.54 6.38 47.78
N ASP A 87 -6.97 7.17 48.69
CA ASP A 87 -5.64 7.75 48.75
C ASP A 87 -4.49 6.74 48.90
N ASN A 88 -3.31 7.17 48.48
CA ASN A 88 -2.01 6.53 48.75
C ASN A 88 -1.46 7.00 50.11
N SER A 89 -1.19 6.05 51.02
CA SER A 89 -0.15 6.24 52.05
C SER A 89 0.31 4.90 52.64
N GLU A 90 1.64 4.76 52.72
CA GLU A 90 2.42 3.88 53.60
C GLU A 90 2.63 2.40 53.24
N ALA A 91 3.73 1.88 53.79
CA ALA A 91 4.62 0.90 53.19
C ALA A 91 4.75 -0.38 54.03
N VAL A 92 5.40 -1.39 53.42
CA VAL A 92 6.18 -2.49 54.01
C VAL A 92 5.50 -3.88 54.17
N THR A 93 6.22 -4.86 53.59
CA THR A 93 6.33 -6.32 53.82
C THR A 93 5.44 -7.36 53.12
N SER A 94 6.18 -8.32 52.56
CA SER A 94 5.89 -9.63 51.97
C SER A 94 4.67 -10.41 52.46
N ASN A 95 3.82 -10.86 51.52
CA ASN A 95 3.52 -12.27 51.24
C ASN A 95 2.41 -12.40 50.18
N THR A 96 2.66 -13.20 49.14
CA THR A 96 1.70 -13.57 48.10
C THR A 96 0.53 -14.42 48.62
N PRO A 97 -0.70 -14.22 48.12
CA PRO A 97 -1.68 -15.30 48.00
C PRO A 97 -2.10 -15.57 46.54
N GLN A 98 -2.17 -16.85 46.18
CA GLN A 98 -2.68 -17.43 44.92
C GLN A 98 -4.20 -17.19 44.73
N PRO A 99 -4.73 -17.18 43.48
CA PRO A 99 -6.12 -16.84 43.20
C PRO A 99 -7.12 -18.00 43.36
N LYS A 100 -8.35 -17.60 43.69
CA LYS A 100 -9.57 -18.41 43.88
C LYS A 100 -9.96 -19.23 42.63
N THR A 101 -10.63 -20.35 42.87
CA THR A 101 -10.76 -21.52 41.99
C THR A 101 -11.65 -21.35 40.74
N LEU A 102 -11.25 -22.03 39.66
CA LEU A 102 -11.91 -22.19 38.35
C LEU A 102 -13.40 -22.62 38.42
N CYS A 103 -13.86 -23.13 39.57
CA CYS A 103 -15.21 -23.62 39.79
C CYS A 103 -16.27 -22.50 39.86
N GLU A 104 -15.94 -21.34 40.43
CA GLU A 104 -16.86 -20.19 40.49
C GLU A 104 -17.04 -19.53 39.12
N TYR A 105 -15.97 -19.53 38.30
CA TYR A 105 -16.01 -19.06 36.91
C TYR A 105 -16.94 -19.92 36.04
N MET A 106 -16.94 -21.25 36.24
CA MET A 106 -17.78 -22.17 35.46
C MET A 106 -19.26 -22.15 35.86
N LYS A 107 -19.61 -21.86 37.13
CA LYS A 107 -21.02 -21.69 37.56
C LYS A 107 -21.65 -20.44 36.96
N ARG A 108 -20.91 -19.33 36.85
CA ARG A 108 -21.38 -18.09 36.20
C ARG A 108 -21.63 -18.27 34.69
N ARG A 109 -20.85 -19.10 34.00
CA ARG A 109 -21.06 -19.40 32.57
C ARG A 109 -22.31 -20.24 32.30
N LYS A 110 -22.68 -21.20 33.14
CA LYS A 110 -23.91 -21.99 32.95
C LYS A 110 -25.19 -21.16 33.08
N GLY A 111 -25.25 -20.22 34.04
CA GLY A 111 -26.40 -19.31 34.20
C GLY A 111 -26.60 -18.37 33.01
N MET A 112 -25.50 -17.91 32.40
CA MET A 112 -25.50 -17.02 31.25
C MET A 112 -25.95 -17.71 29.94
N TRP A 113 -25.73 -19.02 29.81
CA TRP A 113 -26.23 -19.79 28.66
C TRP A 113 -27.74 -20.05 28.74
N ILE A 114 -28.28 -20.26 29.94
CA ILE A 114 -29.72 -20.48 30.14
C ILE A 114 -30.50 -19.21 29.83
N THR A 115 -30.05 -18.04 30.31
CA THR A 115 -30.68 -16.75 29.99
C THR A 115 -30.60 -16.39 28.51
N PHE A 116 -29.51 -16.73 27.83
CA PHE A 116 -29.35 -16.53 26.39
C PHE A 116 -30.36 -17.34 25.56
N THR A 117 -30.57 -18.62 25.88
CA THR A 117 -31.57 -19.46 25.20
C THR A 117 -33.00 -18.95 25.37
N THR A 118 -33.36 -18.41 26.55
CA THR A 118 -34.72 -17.89 26.80
C THR A 118 -34.98 -16.60 26.02
N ILE A 119 -33.99 -15.71 25.91
CA ILE A 119 -34.10 -14.45 25.17
C ILE A 119 -34.25 -14.70 23.66
N VAL A 120 -33.46 -15.63 23.11
CA VAL A 120 -33.55 -16.02 21.69
C VAL A 120 -34.92 -16.63 21.36
N LEU A 121 -35.48 -17.44 22.27
CA LEU A 121 -36.81 -18.03 22.09
C LEU A 121 -37.91 -16.96 22.06
N VAL A 122 -37.84 -15.95 22.93
CA VAL A 122 -38.81 -14.84 22.97
C VAL A 122 -38.72 -13.98 21.71
N ILE A 123 -37.52 -13.71 21.20
CA ILE A 123 -37.30 -12.93 19.98
C ILE A 123 -37.85 -13.66 18.74
N ILE A 124 -37.64 -14.98 18.64
CA ILE A 124 -38.15 -15.79 17.53
C ILE A 124 -39.68 -15.87 17.52
N ILE A 125 -40.33 -15.83 18.69
CA ILE A 125 -41.80 -15.90 18.81
C ILE A 125 -42.47 -14.54 18.58
N THR A 126 -41.83 -13.44 18.96
CA THR A 126 -42.47 -12.10 18.95
C THR A 126 -42.32 -11.34 17.63
N ILE A 127 -41.21 -11.51 16.91
CA ILE A 127 -40.95 -10.82 15.63
C ILE A 127 -41.98 -11.18 14.52
N PRO A 128 -42.44 -12.45 14.36
CA PRO A 128 -43.43 -12.78 13.34
C PRO A 128 -44.81 -12.14 13.58
N ILE A 129 -45.14 -11.83 14.84
CA ILE A 129 -46.43 -11.23 15.23
C ILE A 129 -46.48 -9.74 14.82
N VAL A 130 -45.33 -9.05 14.87
CA VAL A 130 -45.22 -7.64 14.48
C VAL A 130 -45.25 -7.49 12.95
N ILE A 131 -44.58 -8.37 12.20
CA ILE A 131 -44.50 -8.30 10.73
C ILE A 131 -45.87 -8.59 10.06
N SER A 132 -46.70 -9.44 10.67
CA SER A 132 -48.06 -9.75 10.19
C SER A 132 -48.99 -8.53 10.23
N LYS A 133 -48.83 -7.64 11.22
CA LYS A 133 -49.67 -6.43 11.34
C LYS A 133 -49.30 -5.31 10.36
N THR A 134 -48.03 -5.19 9.99
CA THR A 134 -47.55 -4.15 9.06
C THR A 134 -47.81 -4.45 7.58
N LYS A 135 -48.11 -5.70 7.21
CA LYS A 135 -48.32 -6.08 5.80
C LYS A 135 -49.75 -5.84 5.28
N MET A 136 -50.65 -5.35 6.12
CA MET A 136 -52.06 -5.08 5.78
C MET A 136 -52.34 -3.62 5.37
N ILE A 137 -51.34 -2.73 5.30
CA ILE A 137 -51.60 -1.28 5.16
C ILE A 137 -51.15 -0.67 3.81
N ASN A 138 -50.26 -1.27 3.02
CA ASN A 138 -49.78 -0.63 1.79
C ASN A 138 -49.90 -1.56 0.56
N SER A 139 -51.05 -1.52 -0.12
CA SER A 139 -51.13 -1.93 -1.53
C SER A 139 -52.12 -1.01 -2.27
N GLU A 140 -51.62 0.01 -2.94
CA GLU A 140 -52.36 0.65 -4.04
C GLU A 140 -51.40 1.38 -5.01
N THR A 141 -51.46 0.91 -6.27
CA THR A 141 -51.25 1.58 -7.56
C THR A 141 -49.92 2.27 -7.94
N THR A 142 -49.40 1.87 -9.11
CA THR A 142 -48.33 2.54 -9.88
C THR A 142 -48.90 2.95 -11.25
N PRO A 143 -48.70 4.19 -11.75
CA PRO A 143 -49.03 4.52 -13.13
C PRO A 143 -47.81 4.53 -14.06
N THR A 144 -48.06 4.10 -15.29
CA THR A 144 -47.19 4.04 -16.47
C THR A 144 -46.92 5.44 -17.04
N ILE A 145 -45.71 5.70 -17.56
CA ILE A 145 -45.37 6.91 -18.34
C ILE A 145 -44.91 6.46 -19.74
N GLU A 146 -45.49 7.07 -20.77
CA GLU A 146 -45.12 6.94 -22.18
C GLU A 146 -43.88 7.79 -22.50
N GLU A 147 -42.92 7.22 -23.24
CA GLU A 147 -41.77 7.95 -23.81
C GLU A 147 -42.14 8.51 -25.19
N THR A 148 -41.89 9.80 -25.39
CA THR A 148 -42.01 10.47 -26.70
C THR A 148 -40.61 10.73 -27.25
N THR A 149 -40.30 10.16 -28.41
CA THR A 149 -39.05 10.35 -29.17
C THR A 149 -39.05 11.69 -29.91
N ILE A 150 -37.94 12.43 -29.84
CA ILE A 150 -37.69 13.63 -30.66
C ILE A 150 -36.46 13.33 -31.54
N GLU A 151 -36.66 13.31 -32.86
CA GLU A 151 -35.58 13.25 -33.85
C GLU A 151 -34.96 14.63 -34.08
N ILE A 152 -33.63 14.70 -34.08
CA ILE A 152 -32.85 15.88 -34.45
C ILE A 152 -32.12 15.54 -35.75
N THR A 153 -32.48 16.21 -36.84
CA THR A 153 -31.75 16.19 -38.12
C THR A 153 -30.75 17.34 -38.15
N THR A 154 -29.45 17.05 -38.24
CA THR A 154 -28.43 18.03 -38.63
C THR A 154 -27.68 17.53 -39.86
N GLU A 155 -27.89 18.25 -40.97
CA GLU A 155 -27.18 18.14 -42.23
C GLU A 155 -25.87 18.94 -42.14
N MET A 156 -24.74 18.33 -42.50
CA MET A 156 -23.46 19.04 -42.69
C MET A 156 -22.85 18.64 -44.02
N GLU A 157 -22.70 19.63 -44.89
CA GLU A 157 -22.16 19.57 -46.25
C GLU A 157 -20.61 19.65 -46.22
N VAL A 158 -19.94 18.85 -47.06
CA VAL A 158 -18.47 18.81 -47.22
C VAL A 158 -18.12 19.25 -48.65
N PRO A 159 -17.21 20.21 -48.88
CA PRO A 159 -16.66 20.44 -50.21
C PRO A 159 -15.28 19.77 -50.37
N GLN A 160 -15.15 18.97 -51.43
CA GLN A 160 -13.90 18.49 -51.99
C GLN A 160 -13.19 19.61 -52.79
N THR A 161 -11.86 19.65 -52.76
CA THR A 161 -11.06 20.31 -53.82
C THR A 161 -9.80 19.51 -54.16
N THR A 162 -9.43 19.64 -55.42
CA THR A 162 -8.64 18.77 -56.30
C THR A 162 -7.18 19.21 -56.44
N GLU A 163 -6.28 18.24 -56.68
CA GLU A 163 -4.89 18.44 -57.15
C GLU A 163 -4.82 19.06 -58.57
N PRO A 164 -3.65 19.60 -58.96
CA PRO A 164 -3.21 19.56 -60.33
C PRO A 164 -1.86 18.84 -60.51
N THR A 165 -1.87 17.88 -61.42
CA THR A 165 -0.72 17.28 -62.09
C THR A 165 -0.24 18.20 -63.22
N THR A 166 1.07 18.42 -63.35
CA THR A 166 1.66 18.93 -64.60
C THR A 166 2.86 18.08 -65.01
N ILE A 167 2.75 17.50 -66.20
CA ILE A 167 3.78 16.81 -66.98
C ILE A 167 4.50 17.85 -67.85
N SER A 168 5.82 17.73 -67.99
CA SER A 168 6.57 18.29 -69.13
C SER A 168 7.80 17.43 -69.42
N THR A 169 7.97 17.11 -70.70
CA THR A 169 8.86 16.13 -71.31
C THR A 169 10.07 16.76 -72.02
N SER A 170 11.11 15.93 -72.21
CA SER A 170 12.20 16.00 -73.23
C SER A 170 13.33 17.02 -72.96
N THR A 171 14.62 16.82 -73.27
CA THR A 171 15.31 15.93 -74.22
C THR A 171 16.78 15.73 -73.77
N SER A 172 17.37 14.63 -74.23
CA SER A 172 18.73 14.12 -74.03
C SER A 172 19.90 15.01 -74.48
N THR A 173 21.02 14.92 -73.76
CA THR A 173 22.37 15.05 -74.37
C THR A 173 23.36 14.13 -73.65
N SER A 174 24.00 13.27 -74.41
CA SER A 174 25.01 12.30 -73.98
C SER A 174 26.36 12.96 -73.73
N THR A 175 27.00 12.70 -72.58
CA THR A 175 28.45 12.82 -72.45
C THR A 175 28.99 11.68 -71.57
N THR A 176 29.89 10.90 -72.14
CA THR A 176 30.56 9.75 -71.52
C THR A 176 31.90 10.21 -70.97
N THR A 177 32.14 10.21 -69.65
CA THR A 177 33.49 9.97 -69.11
C THR A 177 33.52 9.69 -67.60
N THR A 178 34.25 8.63 -67.25
CA THR A 178 35.02 8.38 -66.00
C THR A 178 34.27 8.16 -64.69
N THR A 179 34.21 6.88 -64.33
CA THR A 179 34.11 6.31 -63.00
C THR A 179 35.07 6.97 -62.00
N SER A 180 34.51 7.62 -60.99
CA SER A 180 35.17 7.85 -59.70
C SER A 180 34.27 7.28 -58.61
N SER A 181 34.76 6.26 -57.91
CA SER A 181 34.07 5.58 -56.83
C SER A 181 33.93 6.50 -55.63
N THR A 182 32.82 7.23 -55.52
CA THR A 182 32.40 7.81 -54.25
C THR A 182 31.80 6.70 -53.39
N LYS A 183 32.59 6.20 -52.45
CA LYS A 183 32.13 5.38 -51.33
C LYS A 183 31.13 6.23 -50.53
N THR A 184 29.84 6.03 -50.78
CA THR A 184 28.78 6.57 -49.95
C THR A 184 28.89 5.91 -48.58
N THR A 185 29.59 6.58 -47.66
CA THR A 185 29.56 6.23 -46.24
C THR A 185 28.15 6.52 -45.77
N SER A 186 27.31 5.48 -45.75
CA SER A 186 26.09 5.50 -44.95
C SER A 186 26.53 5.69 -43.50
N THR A 187 26.43 6.92 -42.99
CA THR A 187 26.49 7.19 -41.56
C THR A 187 25.27 6.53 -40.94
N THR A 188 25.43 5.26 -40.59
CA THR A 188 24.55 4.59 -39.64
C THR A 188 24.74 5.36 -38.34
N THR A 189 23.81 6.26 -38.03
CA THR A 189 23.70 6.83 -36.69
C THR A 189 23.36 5.67 -35.77
N THR A 190 24.38 5.01 -35.23
CA THR A 190 24.22 4.09 -34.12
C THR A 190 23.67 4.93 -32.98
N THR A 191 22.36 4.81 -32.72
CA THR A 191 21.73 5.29 -31.51
C THR A 191 22.57 4.74 -30.35
N GLU A 192 23.34 5.58 -29.67
CA GLU A 192 24.02 5.15 -28.45
C GLU A 192 22.92 4.73 -27.47
N ILE A 193 22.79 3.43 -27.27
CA ILE A 193 21.95 2.89 -26.21
C ILE A 193 22.58 3.40 -24.91
N SER A 194 21.83 4.19 -24.14
CA SER A 194 22.30 4.76 -22.88
C SER A 194 22.95 3.68 -22.01
N LYS A 195 24.15 3.98 -21.52
CA LYS A 195 25.04 2.99 -20.90
C LYS A 195 25.03 3.10 -19.39
N TRP A 196 24.64 2.01 -18.72
CA TRP A 196 24.81 1.87 -17.28
C TRP A 196 26.27 1.70 -16.90
N THR A 197 26.70 2.47 -15.90
CA THR A 197 28.05 2.41 -15.37
C THR A 197 28.01 2.07 -13.89
N MET A 198 28.66 0.97 -13.51
CA MET A 198 28.95 0.67 -12.11
C MET A 198 29.80 1.78 -11.50
N ILE A 199 29.41 2.26 -10.33
CA ILE A 199 30.18 3.20 -9.54
C ILE A 199 30.66 2.55 -8.24
N GLY A 200 31.32 3.32 -7.37
CA GLY A 200 31.69 2.85 -6.03
C GLY A 200 30.49 2.26 -5.29
N ASN A 201 30.75 1.23 -4.47
CA ASN A 201 29.73 0.55 -3.68
C ASN A 201 29.48 1.29 -2.36
N MET A 202 28.24 1.22 -1.88
CA MET A 202 27.92 1.55 -0.48
C MET A 202 28.70 0.62 0.45
N ASN A 203 29.01 1.11 1.65
CA ASN A 203 29.69 0.30 2.67
C ASN A 203 28.75 -0.78 3.24
N ILE A 204 27.45 -0.50 3.29
CA ILE A 204 26.44 -1.42 3.82
C ILE A 204 25.38 -1.70 2.77
N ALA A 205 25.20 -3.00 2.46
CA ALA A 205 24.14 -3.47 1.60
C ALA A 205 22.76 -3.24 2.24
N ARG A 206 21.78 -2.77 1.44
CA ARG A 206 20.47 -2.39 1.97
C ARG A 206 19.36 -2.35 0.91
N TYR A 207 18.15 -2.69 1.34
CA TYR A 207 16.88 -2.47 0.61
C TYR A 207 15.84 -1.85 1.55
N TYR A 208 14.75 -1.29 1.00
CA TYR A 208 13.78 -0.49 1.77
C TYR A 208 14.39 0.71 2.53
N HIS A 209 15.53 1.19 2.04
CA HIS A 209 16.21 2.39 2.50
C HIS A 209 15.66 3.60 1.74
N THR A 210 16.05 4.79 2.17
CA THR A 210 15.77 6.04 1.47
C THR A 210 17.06 6.61 0.89
N ALA A 211 16.95 7.33 -0.24
CA ALA A 211 18.03 8.13 -0.82
C ALA A 211 17.51 9.55 -1.02
N THR A 212 18.12 10.53 -0.35
CA THR A 212 17.68 11.94 -0.35
C THR A 212 18.81 12.80 -0.90
N ILE A 213 18.53 13.55 -1.97
CA ILE A 213 19.45 14.56 -2.49
C ILE A 213 19.43 15.76 -1.54
N LEU A 214 20.61 16.13 -1.04
CA LEU A 214 20.81 17.24 -0.13
C LEU A 214 21.05 18.55 -0.90
N ALA A 215 20.84 19.69 -0.24
CA ALA A 215 21.05 21.01 -0.83
C ALA A 215 22.50 21.25 -1.31
N ASN A 216 23.48 20.54 -0.74
CA ASN A 216 24.89 20.59 -1.15
C ASN A 216 25.24 19.60 -2.28
N GLY A 217 24.25 18.91 -2.86
CA GLY A 217 24.43 17.95 -3.95
C GLY A 217 24.88 16.56 -3.54
N LEU A 218 25.14 16.31 -2.25
CA LEU A 218 25.39 14.97 -1.73
C LEU A 218 24.07 14.18 -1.65
N ILE A 219 24.16 12.85 -1.62
CA ILE A 219 23.00 11.99 -1.49
C ILE A 219 23.10 11.21 -0.19
N LEU A 220 22.15 11.45 0.72
CA LEU A 220 22.02 10.71 1.96
C LEU A 220 21.25 9.42 1.70
N VAL A 221 21.93 8.29 1.91
CA VAL A 221 21.32 6.96 1.94
C VAL A 221 21.15 6.52 3.39
N ALA A 222 19.91 6.33 3.85
CA ALA A 222 19.62 6.09 5.26
C ALA A 222 18.75 4.85 5.49
N GLY A 223 19.08 4.12 6.57
CA GLY A 223 18.29 2.99 7.07
C GLY A 223 18.13 1.84 6.08
N GLY A 224 16.95 1.23 6.05
CA GLY A 224 16.70 0.01 5.30
C GLY A 224 17.05 -1.23 6.10
N VAL A 225 17.19 -2.36 5.41
CA VAL A 225 17.38 -3.67 6.02
C VAL A 225 18.47 -4.44 5.28
N ASN A 226 19.23 -5.22 6.04
CA ASN A 226 20.13 -6.25 5.53
C ASN A 226 19.81 -7.58 6.22
N GLY A 227 19.15 -8.49 5.52
CA GLY A 227 18.61 -9.73 6.10
C GLY A 227 17.44 -9.46 7.05
N ALA A 228 17.53 -9.94 8.29
CA ALA A 228 16.47 -9.74 9.29
C ALA A 228 16.61 -8.46 10.14
N LYS A 229 17.71 -7.71 9.98
CA LYS A 229 18.05 -6.57 10.84
C LYS A 229 17.76 -5.24 10.14
N GLY A 230 16.89 -4.43 10.75
CA GLY A 230 16.77 -3.02 10.39
C GLY A 230 18.10 -2.29 10.65
N LEU A 231 18.42 -1.30 9.82
CA LEU A 231 19.65 -0.53 9.90
C LEU A 231 19.37 0.86 10.49
N ASN A 232 20.25 1.32 11.38
CA ASN A 232 20.31 2.72 11.82
C ASN A 232 21.46 3.50 11.16
N SER A 233 22.25 2.82 10.31
CA SER A 233 23.35 3.44 9.59
C SER A 233 22.87 4.28 8.42
N ALA A 234 23.63 5.31 8.11
CA ALA A 234 23.48 6.12 6.93
C ALA A 234 24.85 6.43 6.31
N GLU A 235 24.83 6.78 5.04
CA GLU A 235 26.02 7.03 4.23
C GLU A 235 25.73 8.17 3.24
N LEU A 236 26.76 8.93 2.90
CA LEU A 236 26.70 9.99 1.90
C LEU A 236 27.42 9.54 0.64
N TYR A 237 26.78 9.73 -0.51
CA TYR A 237 27.45 9.68 -1.80
C TYR A 237 27.81 11.07 -2.29
N ASN A 238 29.06 11.24 -2.68
CA ASN A 238 29.54 12.45 -3.34
C ASN A 238 29.72 12.20 -4.84
N LEU A 239 28.90 12.90 -5.64
CA LEU A 239 28.92 12.78 -7.10
C LEU A 239 30.23 13.27 -7.74
N SER A 240 30.89 14.28 -7.16
CA SER A 240 32.11 14.85 -7.76
C SER A 240 33.33 13.96 -7.59
N THR A 241 33.36 13.17 -6.52
CA THR A 241 34.47 12.24 -6.23
C THR A 241 34.12 10.78 -6.50
N GLY A 242 32.83 10.46 -6.65
CA GLY A 242 32.34 9.09 -6.74
C GLY A 242 32.48 8.29 -5.44
N ALA A 243 32.73 8.95 -4.31
CA ALA A 243 33.03 8.31 -3.04
C ALA A 243 31.81 8.16 -2.13
N TRP A 244 31.78 7.07 -1.38
CA TRP A 244 30.84 6.83 -0.28
C TRP A 244 31.50 7.10 1.05
N THR A 245 30.80 7.81 1.94
CA THR A 245 31.29 8.13 3.30
C THR A 245 30.24 7.77 4.34
N ILE A 246 30.62 7.02 5.36
CA ILE A 246 29.73 6.67 6.47
C ILE A 246 29.42 7.92 7.30
N THR A 247 28.14 8.11 7.66
CA THR A 247 27.70 9.21 8.54
C THR A 247 27.63 8.77 10.00
N ALA A 248 27.30 9.70 10.90
CA ALA A 248 26.75 9.29 12.20
C ALA A 248 25.50 8.41 12.00
N ASN A 249 25.21 7.57 13.00
CA ASN A 249 24.04 6.70 12.98
C ASN A 249 22.80 7.39 13.56
N MET A 250 21.64 7.00 13.04
CA MET A 250 20.36 7.26 13.70
C MET A 250 20.30 6.53 15.06
N SER A 251 19.50 7.06 15.97
CA SER A 251 19.23 6.42 17.27
C SER A 251 18.37 5.17 17.09
N THR A 252 17.42 5.21 16.15
CA THR A 252 16.50 4.10 15.88
C THR A 252 16.77 3.49 14.51
N ALA A 253 17.02 2.18 14.47
CA ALA A 253 17.07 1.43 13.22
C ALA A 253 15.70 1.41 12.53
N ARG A 254 15.64 1.59 11.21
CA ARG A 254 14.36 1.65 10.51
C ARG A 254 14.44 1.27 9.03
N TYR A 255 13.40 0.62 8.53
CA TYR A 255 13.14 0.34 7.11
C TYR A 255 11.68 0.68 6.77
N TYR A 256 11.33 0.88 5.49
CA TYR A 256 10.03 1.42 5.06
C TYR A 256 9.66 2.78 5.69
N HIS A 257 10.68 3.56 6.06
CA HIS A 257 10.52 4.92 6.56
C HIS A 257 10.57 5.89 5.39
N THR A 258 10.24 7.15 5.65
CA THR A 258 10.42 8.25 4.70
C THR A 258 11.59 9.13 5.14
N ALA A 259 12.28 9.74 4.17
CA ALA A 259 13.31 10.74 4.39
C ALA A 259 13.01 11.93 3.50
N THR A 260 12.76 13.08 4.10
CA THR A 260 12.25 14.28 3.42
C THR A 260 13.19 15.45 3.69
N ILE A 261 13.74 16.05 2.64
CA ILE A 261 14.51 17.29 2.76
C ILE A 261 13.57 18.45 3.11
N LEU A 262 13.93 19.19 4.16
CA LEU A 262 13.18 20.34 4.66
C LEU A 262 13.75 21.64 4.07
N ALA A 263 12.95 22.71 4.07
CA ALA A 263 13.37 24.03 3.56
C ALA A 263 14.61 24.60 4.29
N ASN A 264 14.83 24.20 5.54
CA ASN A 264 16.02 24.58 6.33
C ASN A 264 17.26 23.69 6.06
N GLY A 265 17.18 22.76 5.11
CA GLY A 265 18.27 21.86 4.72
C GLY A 265 18.47 20.64 5.62
N LEU A 266 17.66 20.47 6.67
CA LEU A 266 17.65 19.23 7.46
C LEU A 266 16.87 18.13 6.72
N VAL A 267 17.18 16.87 6.99
CA VAL A 267 16.39 15.74 6.49
C VAL A 267 15.54 15.16 7.62
N LEU A 268 14.22 15.22 7.49
CA LEU A 268 13.29 14.53 8.37
C LEU A 268 13.21 13.07 7.98
N VAL A 269 13.61 12.20 8.90
CA VAL A 269 13.46 10.75 8.78
C VAL A 269 12.35 10.28 9.73
N ALA A 270 11.24 9.81 9.19
CA ALA A 270 10.02 9.55 9.97
C ALA A 270 9.50 8.11 9.81
N GLY A 271 9.04 7.53 10.93
CA GLY A 271 8.35 6.25 10.98
C GLY A 271 9.18 5.06 10.45
N GLY A 272 8.50 4.17 9.72
CA GLY A 272 9.08 2.90 9.28
C GLY A 272 8.90 1.80 10.32
N SER A 273 9.78 0.80 10.29
CA SER A 273 9.76 -0.31 11.23
C SER A 273 11.15 -0.77 11.63
N ASN A 274 11.27 -1.30 12.85
CA ASN A 274 12.45 -2.02 13.34
C ASN A 274 12.12 -3.49 13.71
N GLY A 275 11.02 -4.02 13.17
CA GLY A 275 10.35 -5.22 13.68
C GLY A 275 8.93 -4.90 14.17
N THR A 276 8.74 -3.70 14.72
CA THR A 276 7.42 -3.09 14.96
C THR A 276 7.31 -1.75 14.23
N PRO A 277 6.11 -1.28 13.84
CA PRO A 277 5.96 0.05 13.27
C PRO A 277 6.34 1.15 14.26
N LEU A 278 6.92 2.23 13.73
CA LEU A 278 7.50 3.32 14.52
C LEU A 278 6.68 4.61 14.33
N ASN A 279 6.53 5.38 15.40
CA ASN A 279 6.05 6.76 15.36
C ASN A 279 7.16 7.80 15.62
N SER A 280 8.39 7.35 15.87
CA SER A 280 9.53 8.23 16.10
C SER A 280 10.04 8.85 14.80
N ALA A 281 10.57 10.06 14.91
CA ALA A 281 11.26 10.76 13.83
C ALA A 281 12.58 11.37 14.32
N GLU A 282 13.52 11.52 13.39
CA GLU A 282 14.85 12.07 13.62
C GLU A 282 15.19 13.05 12.50
N LEU A 283 15.98 14.08 12.82
CA LEU A 283 16.48 15.08 11.88
C LEU A 283 17.97 14.83 11.64
N TYR A 284 18.35 14.65 10.38
CA TYR A 284 19.75 14.70 9.96
C TYR A 284 20.15 16.13 9.66
N LYS A 285 21.30 16.56 10.19
CA LYS A 285 21.92 17.85 9.90
C LYS A 285 23.19 17.63 9.06
N PRO A 286 23.15 17.89 7.73
CA PRO A 286 24.29 17.64 6.85
C PRO A 286 25.55 18.41 7.22
N SER A 287 25.41 19.67 7.67
CA SER A 287 26.54 20.55 7.97
C SER A 287 27.43 20.06 9.11
N THR A 288 26.86 19.29 10.04
CA THR A 288 27.56 18.77 11.23
C THR A 288 27.63 17.25 11.23
N ASN A 289 27.02 16.57 10.26
CA ASN A 289 26.91 15.11 10.21
C ASN A 289 26.33 14.52 11.51
N THR A 290 25.26 15.12 12.03
CA THR A 290 24.63 14.72 13.30
C THR A 290 23.15 14.39 13.12
N TRP A 291 22.65 13.51 13.98
CA TRP A 291 21.23 13.19 14.10
C TRP A 291 20.67 13.75 15.40
N ALA A 292 19.42 14.20 15.38
CA ALA A 292 18.70 14.63 16.57
C ALA A 292 17.27 14.09 16.55
N ILE A 293 16.78 13.60 17.68
CA ILE A 293 15.37 13.19 17.83
C ILE A 293 14.48 14.43 17.74
N THR A 294 13.35 14.32 17.02
CA THR A 294 12.31 15.37 16.95
C THR A 294 10.97 14.84 17.45
N GLY A 295 9.89 15.61 17.29
CA GLY A 295 8.55 15.17 17.69
C GLY A 295 8.16 13.83 17.06
N ARG A 296 7.20 13.17 17.70
CA ARG A 296 6.67 11.86 17.31
C ARG A 296 5.28 11.99 16.71
N MET A 297 4.99 11.16 15.71
CA MET A 297 3.63 10.98 15.19
C MET A 297 2.72 10.42 16.29
N SER A 298 1.43 10.73 16.21
CA SER A 298 0.40 10.16 17.07
C SER A 298 0.19 8.67 16.80
N ILE A 299 0.40 8.25 15.54
CA ILE A 299 0.21 6.87 15.09
C ILE A 299 1.51 6.33 14.51
N ALA A 300 1.92 5.14 14.95
CA ALA A 300 3.07 4.45 14.38
C ALA A 300 2.75 3.93 12.98
N ARG A 301 3.66 4.13 12.02
CA ARG A 301 3.40 3.80 10.62
C ARG A 301 4.66 3.43 9.85
N ARG A 302 4.56 2.39 9.04
CA ARG A 302 5.53 2.01 8.00
C ARG A 302 4.87 2.01 6.62
N SER A 303 5.66 2.03 5.55
CA SER A 303 5.15 2.03 4.17
C SER A 303 4.22 3.21 3.86
N HIS A 304 4.35 4.30 4.62
CA HIS A 304 3.66 5.56 4.40
C HIS A 304 4.46 6.41 3.40
N THR A 305 3.84 7.46 2.90
CA THR A 305 4.50 8.46 2.06
C THR A 305 4.61 9.79 2.81
N ALA A 306 5.65 10.56 2.49
CA ALA A 306 5.88 11.89 3.05
C ALA A 306 6.06 12.89 1.92
N THR A 307 5.39 14.04 1.99
CA THR A 307 5.40 15.07 0.95
C THR A 307 5.58 16.44 1.59
N THR A 308 6.60 17.19 1.16
CA THR A 308 6.75 18.59 1.56
C THR A 308 5.69 19.43 0.85
N LEU A 309 4.91 20.18 1.61
CA LEU A 309 3.88 21.09 1.12
C LEU A 309 4.50 22.45 0.79
N THR A 310 3.74 23.28 0.06
CA THR A 310 4.15 24.64 -0.34
C THR A 310 4.42 25.55 0.85
N ASN A 311 3.75 25.31 1.99
CA ASN A 311 3.99 26.02 3.25
C ASN A 311 5.20 25.50 4.06
N GLY A 312 5.94 24.52 3.53
CA GLY A 312 7.11 23.92 4.16
C GLY A 312 6.81 22.81 5.18
N SER A 313 5.55 22.55 5.51
CA SER A 313 5.18 21.41 6.38
C SER A 313 5.33 20.09 5.64
N VAL A 314 5.53 18.98 6.35
CA VAL A 314 5.61 17.64 5.75
C VAL A 314 4.32 16.88 6.05
N LEU A 315 3.58 16.57 4.99
CA LEU A 315 2.41 15.71 5.04
C LEU A 315 2.83 14.25 5.00
N VAL A 316 2.42 13.49 6.01
CA VAL A 316 2.56 12.04 6.04
C VAL A 316 1.18 11.41 5.98
N VAL A 317 0.98 10.50 5.04
CA VAL A 317 -0.31 9.86 4.78
C VAL A 317 -0.19 8.35 4.86
N ASP A 318 -1.26 7.70 5.30
CA ASP A 318 -1.46 6.27 5.13
C ASP A 318 -0.39 5.38 5.81
N GLY A 319 -0.26 4.14 5.33
CA GLY A 319 0.71 3.17 5.79
C GLY A 319 0.09 2.16 6.76
N TYR A 320 0.98 1.53 7.53
CA TYR A 320 0.64 0.33 8.28
C TYR A 320 1.16 0.39 9.71
N ASN A 321 0.29 0.15 10.69
CA ASN A 321 0.62 0.22 12.13
C ASN A 321 0.74 -1.15 12.79
N SER A 322 -0.03 -2.15 12.37
CA SER A 322 0.02 -3.49 12.96
C SER A 322 -0.48 -4.56 11.98
N THR A 323 -0.32 -5.84 12.31
CA THR A 323 -0.59 -7.00 11.42
C THR A 323 -1.94 -7.00 10.69
N LYS A 324 -2.91 -6.20 11.12
CA LYS A 324 -4.24 -6.06 10.50
C LYS A 324 -4.76 -4.61 10.46
N THR A 325 -3.91 -3.62 10.71
CA THR A 325 -4.35 -2.22 10.80
C THR A 325 -3.62 -1.37 9.77
N TYR A 326 -4.28 -1.22 8.63
CA TYR A 326 -3.94 -0.22 7.63
C TYR A 326 -4.54 1.12 8.07
N LEU A 327 -3.76 2.17 7.87
CA LEU A 327 -4.14 3.52 8.29
C LEU A 327 -4.81 4.24 7.14
N ASN A 328 -5.82 5.03 7.45
CA ASN A 328 -6.40 6.05 6.57
C ASN A 328 -6.22 7.45 7.15
N SER A 329 -5.21 7.62 8.02
CA SER A 329 -4.96 8.87 8.74
C SER A 329 -3.78 9.62 8.13
N ALA A 330 -3.86 10.94 8.18
CA ALA A 330 -2.80 11.84 7.78
C ALA A 330 -2.32 12.72 8.95
N GLU A 331 -1.04 13.06 8.94
CA GLU A 331 -0.40 13.91 9.94
C GLU A 331 0.53 14.93 9.27
N LEU A 332 0.53 16.16 9.77
CA LEU A 332 1.43 17.23 9.35
C LEU A 332 2.55 17.41 10.36
N TYR A 333 3.79 17.40 9.89
CA TYR A 333 4.95 17.85 10.65
C TYR A 333 5.24 19.31 10.37
N ASN A 334 5.39 20.10 11.43
CA ASN A 334 5.86 21.48 11.35
C ASN A 334 7.37 21.55 11.66
N PRO A 335 8.24 21.85 10.67
CA PRO A 335 9.68 21.93 10.87
C PRO A 335 10.18 23.00 11.85
N SER A 336 9.40 24.08 12.05
CA SER A 336 9.79 25.20 12.91
C SER A 336 9.65 24.87 14.40
N THR A 337 8.67 24.03 14.75
CA THR A 337 8.36 23.63 16.12
C THR A 337 8.75 22.18 16.42
N GLY A 338 8.96 21.37 15.37
CA GLY A 338 9.17 19.93 15.51
C GLY A 338 7.93 19.16 15.97
N THR A 339 6.73 19.72 15.82
CA THR A 339 5.47 19.11 16.29
C THR A 339 4.71 18.43 15.16
N TRP A 340 3.96 17.38 15.51
CA TRP A 340 3.04 16.69 14.61
C TRP A 340 1.59 17.04 14.94
N THR A 341 0.76 17.23 13.92
CA THR A 341 -0.67 17.48 14.03
C THR A 341 -1.43 16.46 13.20
N ASN A 342 -2.38 15.74 13.82
CA ASN A 342 -3.27 14.85 13.10
C ASN A 342 -4.35 15.68 12.38
N ILE A 343 -4.48 15.49 11.08
CA ILE A 343 -5.43 16.22 10.23
C ILE A 343 -6.62 15.34 9.80
N GLY A 344 -6.82 14.20 10.49
CA GLY A 344 -7.97 13.33 10.32
C GLY A 344 -7.79 12.17 9.34
N SER A 345 -8.90 11.43 9.16
CA SER A 345 -8.91 10.10 8.54
C SER A 345 -9.97 9.92 7.44
N ARG A 346 -9.94 10.78 6.41
CA ARG A 346 -11.03 10.87 5.40
C ARG A 346 -10.64 10.47 3.99
N HIS A 347 -9.61 9.66 3.82
CA HIS A 347 -9.30 9.05 2.53
C HIS A 347 -9.46 7.52 2.57
N VAL A 348 -9.51 6.89 1.40
CA VAL A 348 -9.44 5.43 1.29
C VAL A 348 -8.17 4.95 1.96
N VAL A 349 -8.24 3.82 2.67
CA VAL A 349 -7.08 3.17 3.29
C VAL A 349 -6.07 2.77 2.21
N ARG A 350 -4.80 3.16 2.33
CA ARG A 350 -3.79 2.86 1.29
C ARG A 350 -2.48 2.32 1.88
N GLU A 351 -1.91 1.29 1.25
CA GLU A 351 -0.51 0.86 1.42
C GLU A 351 0.09 0.64 0.02
N TYR A 352 1.37 0.98 -0.16
CA TYR A 352 2.06 0.88 -1.45
C TYR A 352 1.35 1.65 -2.57
N HIS A 353 0.68 2.75 -2.18
CA HIS A 353 0.21 3.80 -3.06
C HIS A 353 1.36 4.72 -3.44
N THR A 354 1.11 5.57 -4.43
CA THR A 354 2.04 6.63 -4.82
C THR A 354 1.45 7.99 -4.48
N VAL A 355 2.34 8.94 -4.19
CA VAL A 355 1.97 10.33 -3.97
C VAL A 355 2.70 11.23 -4.96
N SER A 356 2.00 12.22 -5.50
CA SER A 356 2.55 13.22 -6.42
C SER A 356 2.04 14.61 -6.09
N THR A 357 2.94 15.57 -5.96
CA THR A 357 2.57 16.99 -5.81
C THR A 357 2.25 17.56 -7.18
N LEU A 358 1.11 18.23 -7.29
CA LEU A 358 0.64 18.90 -8.49
C LEU A 358 1.13 20.37 -8.52
N ALA A 359 1.01 21.01 -9.68
CA ALA A 359 1.51 22.38 -9.89
C ALA A 359 0.83 23.43 -8.99
N ASP A 360 -0.44 23.20 -8.61
CA ASP A 360 -1.20 24.05 -7.68
C ASP A 360 -0.87 23.79 -6.20
N GLY A 361 0.04 22.86 -5.91
CA GLY A 361 0.43 22.46 -4.57
C GLY A 361 -0.48 21.42 -3.92
N SER A 362 -1.53 20.95 -4.61
CA SER A 362 -2.32 19.82 -4.16
C SER A 362 -1.55 18.50 -4.28
N VAL A 363 -1.98 17.49 -3.53
CA VAL A 363 -1.25 16.23 -3.37
C VAL A 363 -2.14 15.08 -3.82
N LEU A 364 -1.79 14.47 -4.95
CA LEU A 364 -2.47 13.31 -5.51
C LEU A 364 -1.98 12.04 -4.83
N VAL A 365 -2.92 11.20 -4.38
CA VAL A 365 -2.68 9.89 -3.79
C VAL A 365 -3.39 8.85 -4.65
N ALA A 366 -2.66 7.96 -5.30
CA ALA A 366 -3.19 7.04 -6.30
C ALA A 366 -2.87 5.57 -6.02
N GLY A 367 -3.86 4.70 -6.28
CA GLY A 367 -3.78 3.26 -6.09
C GLY A 367 -3.54 2.84 -4.64
N ALA A 368 -3.42 1.54 -4.39
CA ALA A 368 -3.06 0.93 -3.11
C ALA A 368 -3.29 -0.58 -3.11
N SER A 369 -2.72 -1.25 -2.11
CA SER A 369 -3.21 -2.51 -1.58
C SER A 369 -4.08 -2.26 -0.35
N THR A 370 -5.30 -2.79 -0.34
CA THR A 370 -6.16 -2.85 0.86
C THR A 370 -6.23 -4.28 1.38
N ASN A 371 -5.90 -4.47 2.66
CA ASN A 371 -5.97 -5.78 3.31
C ASN A 371 -5.14 -6.89 2.63
N SER A 372 -4.12 -6.51 1.84
CA SER A 372 -3.27 -7.42 1.05
C SER A 372 -4.04 -8.33 0.07
N ILE A 373 -5.33 -8.09 -0.17
CA ILE A 373 -6.21 -8.94 -0.98
C ILE A 373 -6.78 -8.18 -2.18
N ILE A 374 -7.09 -6.88 -2.03
CA ILE A 374 -7.74 -6.09 -3.08
C ILE A 374 -6.88 -4.86 -3.37
N ASN A 375 -6.32 -4.80 -4.57
CA ASN A 375 -5.70 -3.58 -5.07
C ASN A 375 -6.79 -2.58 -5.46
N GLN A 376 -6.51 -1.30 -5.26
CA GLN A 376 -7.41 -0.21 -5.59
C GLN A 376 -6.99 0.49 -6.88
N ASN A 377 -7.97 1.05 -7.56
CA ASN A 377 -7.81 1.92 -8.72
C ASN A 377 -8.25 3.36 -8.42
N SER A 378 -8.77 3.63 -7.22
CA SER A 378 -9.17 4.98 -6.85
C SER A 378 -7.99 5.90 -6.61
N ALA A 379 -8.24 7.20 -6.77
CA ALA A 379 -7.31 8.26 -6.43
C ALA A 379 -8.02 9.40 -5.71
N GLU A 380 -7.27 10.10 -4.87
CA GLU A 380 -7.75 11.19 -4.03
C GLU A 380 -6.75 12.34 -4.05
N LEU A 381 -7.26 13.55 -3.85
CA LEU A 381 -6.47 14.77 -3.81
C LEU A 381 -6.61 15.42 -2.43
N TYR A 382 -5.47 15.69 -1.80
CA TYR A 382 -5.41 16.57 -0.64
C TYR A 382 -5.09 17.99 -1.08
N ILE A 383 -5.89 18.94 -0.59
CA ILE A 383 -5.77 20.37 -0.91
C ILE A 383 -5.28 21.12 0.33
N PRO A 384 -3.97 21.44 0.43
CA PRO A 384 -3.39 22.03 1.64
C PRO A 384 -3.96 23.38 2.05
N SER A 385 -4.42 24.19 1.09
CA SER A 385 -4.91 25.55 1.35
C SER A 385 -6.21 25.58 2.17
N ILE A 386 -6.96 24.48 2.16
CA ILE A 386 -8.25 24.34 2.86
C ILE A 386 -8.32 23.07 3.71
N ASP A 387 -7.20 22.37 3.91
CA ASP A 387 -7.09 21.14 4.70
C ASP A 387 -8.20 20.10 4.39
N THR A 388 -8.41 19.83 3.10
CA THR A 388 -9.53 19.00 2.65
C THR A 388 -9.09 17.93 1.66
N TRP A 389 -9.67 16.74 1.80
CA TRP A 389 -9.56 15.63 0.86
C TRP A 389 -10.76 15.60 -0.07
N ARG A 390 -10.53 15.31 -1.35
CA ARG A 390 -11.59 15.02 -2.33
C ARG A 390 -11.22 13.84 -3.22
N THR A 391 -12.22 13.15 -3.75
CA THR A 391 -12.02 12.09 -4.74
C THR A 391 -11.74 12.68 -6.12
N THR A 392 -10.99 11.95 -6.95
CA THR A 392 -10.81 12.22 -8.38
C THR A 392 -11.56 11.17 -9.21
N GLY A 393 -11.39 11.16 -10.54
CA GLY A 393 -11.67 9.97 -11.32
C GLY A 393 -10.84 8.76 -10.87
N ASP A 394 -11.29 7.56 -11.23
CA ASP A 394 -10.59 6.31 -10.97
C ASP A 394 -9.67 5.93 -12.14
N MET A 395 -8.54 5.31 -11.82
CA MET A 395 -7.73 4.58 -12.80
C MET A 395 -8.54 3.41 -13.38
N GLN A 396 -8.20 3.00 -14.59
CA GLN A 396 -8.78 1.83 -15.24
C GLN A 396 -8.26 0.52 -14.61
N TYR A 397 -6.99 0.48 -14.22
CA TYR A 397 -6.40 -0.69 -13.58
C TYR A 397 -6.11 -0.49 -12.10
N ARG A 398 -6.57 -1.46 -11.29
CA ARG A 398 -6.18 -1.60 -9.88
C ARG A 398 -4.70 -1.91 -9.81
N ARG A 399 -3.96 -1.24 -8.91
CA ARG A 399 -2.51 -1.42 -8.75
C ARG A 399 -1.99 -1.02 -7.37
N SER A 400 -0.95 -1.72 -6.93
CA SER A 400 -0.08 -1.39 -5.79
C SER A 400 1.39 -1.54 -6.23
N PHE A 401 2.35 -1.01 -5.47
CA PHE A 401 3.79 -1.09 -5.83
C PHE A 401 4.14 -0.55 -7.23
N HIS A 402 3.29 0.35 -7.74
CA HIS A 402 3.52 1.10 -8.96
C HIS A 402 4.36 2.33 -8.65
N THR A 403 4.80 3.01 -9.69
CA THR A 403 5.47 4.31 -9.57
C THR A 403 4.57 5.40 -10.13
N ALA A 404 4.70 6.61 -9.59
CA ALA A 404 4.09 7.81 -10.13
C ALA A 404 5.18 8.84 -10.42
N SER A 405 5.04 9.56 -11.54
CA SER A 405 6.00 10.56 -11.99
C SER A 405 5.25 11.76 -12.54
N THR A 406 5.40 12.91 -11.88
CA THR A 406 4.91 14.18 -12.41
C THR A 406 5.73 14.53 -13.65
N LEU A 407 5.05 14.77 -14.77
CA LEU A 407 5.61 15.13 -16.05
C LEU A 407 5.78 16.65 -16.16
N LEU A 408 6.61 17.11 -17.10
CA LEU A 408 6.79 18.55 -17.38
C LEU A 408 5.49 19.24 -17.83
N SER A 409 4.55 18.48 -18.39
CA SER A 409 3.22 18.95 -18.77
C SER A 409 2.27 19.17 -17.57
N GLY A 410 2.65 18.70 -16.37
CA GLY A 410 1.80 18.71 -15.17
C GLY A 410 0.95 17.46 -14.98
N PHE A 411 0.87 16.58 -15.98
CA PHE A 411 0.22 15.28 -15.87
C PHE A 411 1.01 14.36 -14.93
N VAL A 412 0.34 13.40 -14.29
CA VAL A 412 1.02 12.37 -13.48
C VAL A 412 0.95 11.03 -14.20
N LEU A 413 2.11 10.50 -14.59
CA LEU A 413 2.23 9.15 -15.13
C LEU A 413 2.25 8.14 -13.99
N VAL A 414 1.35 7.18 -14.02
CA VAL A 414 1.39 5.99 -13.16
C VAL A 414 1.74 4.76 -13.99
N ALA A 415 2.79 4.04 -13.62
CA ALA A 415 3.32 2.92 -14.40
C ALA A 415 3.52 1.63 -13.59
N GLY A 416 3.17 0.51 -14.21
CA GLY A 416 3.37 -0.84 -13.66
C GLY A 416 2.60 -1.10 -12.36
N GLY A 417 3.22 -1.86 -11.47
CA GLY A 417 2.64 -2.29 -10.20
C GLY A 417 2.09 -3.72 -10.25
N PHE A 418 1.37 -4.10 -9.20
CA PHE A 418 0.92 -5.46 -8.98
C PHE A 418 -0.61 -5.51 -8.87
N ASN A 419 -1.21 -6.44 -9.61
CA ASN A 419 -2.59 -6.87 -9.44
C ASN A 419 -2.80 -8.31 -9.90
N LYS A 420 -2.69 -9.25 -8.94
CA LYS A 420 -2.69 -10.72 -9.20
C LYS A 420 -1.58 -11.14 -10.19
N GLY A 421 -0.56 -10.31 -10.34
CA GLY A 421 0.50 -10.40 -11.34
C GLY A 421 1.12 -9.01 -11.58
N ALA A 422 2.34 -8.96 -12.11
CA ALA A 422 2.96 -7.71 -12.49
C ALA A 422 2.20 -7.06 -13.66
N LEU A 423 2.11 -5.73 -13.65
CA LEU A 423 1.45 -4.94 -14.68
C LEU A 423 2.49 -4.28 -15.59
N LYS A 424 2.15 -4.19 -16.88
CA LYS A 424 2.88 -3.39 -17.87
C LYS A 424 2.17 -2.09 -18.25
N SER A 425 0.91 -1.96 -17.85
CA SER A 425 0.07 -0.81 -18.19
C SER A 425 0.54 0.46 -17.49
N ALA A 426 0.36 1.59 -18.18
CA ALA A 426 0.55 2.91 -17.63
C ALA A 426 -0.66 3.80 -17.95
N GLU A 427 -0.90 4.78 -17.08
CA GLU A 427 -2.04 5.68 -17.11
C GLU A 427 -1.57 7.10 -16.78
N LEU A 428 -2.19 8.11 -17.38
CA LEU A 428 -1.94 9.52 -17.13
C LEU A 428 -3.11 10.13 -16.37
N TYR A 429 -2.82 10.80 -15.27
CA TYR A 429 -3.75 11.69 -14.59
C TYR A 429 -3.65 13.09 -15.17
N ASP A 430 -4.79 13.63 -15.59
CA ASP A 430 -4.93 15.03 -15.98
C ASP A 430 -5.52 15.84 -14.81
N PRO A 431 -4.73 16.71 -14.17
CA PRO A 431 -5.21 17.52 -13.05
C PRO A 431 -6.20 18.62 -13.46
N SER A 432 -6.30 18.96 -14.76
CA SER A 432 -7.24 19.98 -15.24
C SER A 432 -8.66 19.44 -15.42
N THR A 433 -8.79 18.14 -15.67
CA THR A 433 -10.08 17.45 -15.88
C THR A 433 -10.42 16.45 -14.79
N ASP A 434 -9.50 16.18 -13.85
CA ASP A 434 -9.59 15.13 -12.84
C ASP A 434 -9.84 13.72 -13.42
N THR A 435 -9.36 13.47 -14.64
CA THR A 435 -9.56 12.20 -15.34
C THR A 435 -8.27 11.40 -15.51
N TRP A 436 -8.44 10.09 -15.66
CA TRP A 436 -7.37 9.16 -16.00
C TRP A 436 -7.53 8.68 -17.44
N THR A 437 -6.41 8.60 -18.16
CA THR A 437 -6.36 8.08 -19.53
C THR A 437 -5.28 7.01 -19.65
N MET A 438 -5.56 5.97 -20.42
CA MET A 438 -4.55 4.96 -20.76
C MET A 438 -3.52 5.56 -21.72
N THR A 439 -2.25 5.26 -21.49
CA THR A 439 -1.16 5.59 -22.43
C THR A 439 -0.46 4.30 -22.90
N GLY A 440 0.65 4.42 -23.64
CA GLY A 440 1.50 3.31 -24.02
C GLY A 440 1.86 2.41 -22.84
N SER A 441 2.16 1.15 -23.12
CA SER A 441 2.53 0.16 -22.11
C SER A 441 4.00 -0.22 -22.21
N MET A 442 4.61 -0.54 -21.07
CA MET A 442 5.95 -1.13 -21.03
C MET A 442 5.98 -2.46 -21.79
N SER A 443 7.16 -2.82 -22.31
CA SER A 443 7.44 -4.13 -22.89
C SER A 443 7.49 -5.23 -21.81
N VAL A 444 8.01 -4.90 -20.62
CA VAL A 444 8.13 -5.82 -19.48
C VAL A 444 7.25 -5.35 -18.32
N ALA A 445 6.35 -6.23 -17.88
CA ALA A 445 5.55 -5.99 -16.68
C ALA A 445 6.44 -5.98 -15.43
N ARG A 446 6.19 -5.07 -14.48
CA ARG A 446 7.03 -4.94 -13.28
C ARG A 446 6.33 -4.26 -12.11
N TYR A 447 6.73 -4.61 -10.90
CA TYR A 447 6.38 -3.92 -9.65
C TYR A 447 7.61 -3.79 -8.75
N CYS A 448 7.56 -2.94 -7.72
CA CYS A 448 8.72 -2.66 -6.83
C CYS A 448 9.94 -2.09 -7.57
N HIS A 449 9.70 -1.50 -8.73
CA HIS A 449 10.65 -0.78 -9.55
C HIS A 449 10.72 0.69 -9.11
N THR A 450 11.66 1.45 -9.68
CA THR A 450 11.69 2.90 -9.54
C THR A 450 11.42 3.57 -10.88
N ALA A 451 10.89 4.78 -10.83
CA ALA A 451 10.73 5.68 -11.97
C ALA A 451 11.39 7.02 -11.67
N SER A 452 12.03 7.61 -12.67
CA SER A 452 12.76 8.86 -12.56
C SER A 452 12.47 9.74 -13.76
N THR A 453 11.78 10.87 -13.53
CA THR A 453 11.64 11.91 -14.55
C THR A 453 13.01 12.52 -14.82
N LEU A 454 13.42 12.52 -16.08
CA LEU A 454 14.68 13.06 -16.56
C LEU A 454 14.52 14.54 -16.93
N THR A 455 15.64 15.25 -17.03
CA THR A 455 15.66 16.68 -17.39
C THR A 455 15.12 16.98 -18.79
N ASN A 456 15.14 15.99 -19.69
CA ASN A 456 14.56 16.07 -21.03
C ASN A 456 13.06 15.69 -21.07
N GLY A 457 12.43 15.44 -19.92
CA GLY A 457 11.01 15.11 -19.81
C GLY A 457 10.66 13.63 -20.00
N LEU A 458 11.61 12.77 -20.38
CA LEU A 458 11.38 11.32 -20.42
C LEU A 458 11.29 10.75 -19.01
N VAL A 459 10.58 9.64 -18.83
CA VAL A 459 10.54 8.90 -17.55
C VAL A 459 11.29 7.59 -17.69
N LEU A 460 12.39 7.44 -16.94
CA LEU A 460 13.18 6.22 -16.87
C LEU A 460 12.62 5.29 -15.80
N VAL A 461 12.21 4.08 -16.19
CA VAL A 461 11.79 3.02 -15.28
C VAL A 461 12.85 1.94 -15.20
N THR A 462 13.22 1.51 -13.99
CA THR A 462 14.35 0.58 -13.78
C THR A 462 14.05 -0.53 -12.79
N GLY A 463 14.48 -1.75 -13.12
CA GLY A 463 14.44 -2.91 -12.24
C GLY A 463 13.03 -3.33 -11.83
N GLY A 464 12.87 -3.79 -10.58
CA GLY A 464 11.64 -4.36 -10.06
C GLY A 464 11.56 -5.87 -10.27
N TYR A 465 10.36 -6.41 -10.13
CA TYR A 465 10.13 -7.85 -10.17
C TYR A 465 8.93 -8.20 -11.05
N ASN A 466 9.02 -9.37 -11.70
CA ASN A 466 7.93 -10.02 -12.43
C ASN A 466 7.87 -11.52 -12.10
N SER A 467 8.34 -12.41 -12.98
CA SER A 467 8.70 -13.79 -12.61
C SER A 467 10.03 -13.83 -11.87
N ASP A 468 10.93 -12.93 -12.27
CA ASP A 468 12.29 -12.79 -11.79
C ASP A 468 12.57 -11.32 -11.47
N ILE A 469 13.66 -11.08 -10.74
CA ILE A 469 14.15 -9.73 -10.48
C ILE A 469 14.76 -9.19 -11.78
N LEU A 470 14.36 -7.98 -12.14
CA LEU A 470 14.70 -7.36 -13.41
C LEU A 470 15.94 -6.47 -13.24
N ASN A 471 16.78 -6.46 -14.28
CA ASN A 471 17.80 -5.44 -14.49
C ASN A 471 17.48 -4.54 -15.70
N SER A 472 16.42 -4.85 -16.45
CA SER A 472 16.01 -4.07 -17.62
C SER A 472 15.50 -2.69 -17.21
N ALA A 473 15.69 -1.74 -18.12
CA ALA A 473 15.15 -0.39 -18.01
C ALA A 473 14.42 0.02 -19.29
N GLU A 474 13.44 0.91 -19.14
CA GLU A 474 12.60 1.41 -20.22
C GLU A 474 12.38 2.91 -20.05
N LEU A 475 12.27 3.65 -21.15
CA LEU A 475 11.97 5.06 -21.19
C LEU A 475 10.56 5.28 -21.73
N TYR A 476 9.75 6.04 -21.00
CA TYR A 476 8.50 6.58 -21.51
C TYR A 476 8.73 7.97 -22.11
N ASN A 477 8.23 8.17 -23.33
CA ASN A 477 8.19 9.46 -23.98
C ASN A 477 6.77 10.03 -23.93
N PRO A 478 6.52 11.10 -23.14
CA PRO A 478 5.19 11.69 -23.00
C PRO A 478 4.72 12.45 -24.26
N THR A 479 5.61 12.78 -25.19
CA THR A 479 5.23 13.47 -26.44
C THR A 479 4.67 12.49 -27.47
N SER A 480 5.13 11.24 -27.46
CA SER A 480 4.68 10.20 -28.40
C SER A 480 3.84 9.12 -27.77
N ASP A 481 3.63 9.16 -26.45
CA ASP A 481 2.93 8.12 -25.69
C ASP A 481 3.49 6.70 -25.88
N THR A 482 4.81 6.60 -26.08
CA THR A 482 5.49 5.33 -26.34
C THR A 482 6.52 4.99 -25.29
N TRP A 483 6.70 3.68 -25.07
CA TRP A 483 7.80 3.12 -24.30
C TRP A 483 8.87 2.55 -25.22
N ILE A 484 10.14 2.77 -24.88
CA ILE A 484 11.29 2.17 -25.55
C ILE A 484 12.19 1.48 -24.53
N THR A 485 12.69 0.29 -24.88
CA THR A 485 13.73 -0.38 -24.08
C THR A 485 15.05 0.37 -24.22
N THR A 486 15.77 0.54 -23.11
CA THR A 486 17.11 1.14 -23.07
C THR A 486 18.12 0.15 -22.50
N GLY A 487 19.36 0.57 -22.24
CA GLY A 487 20.38 -0.26 -21.62
C GLY A 487 19.92 -0.85 -20.28
N SER A 488 20.41 -2.03 -19.96
CA SER A 488 20.11 -2.72 -18.69
C SER A 488 21.16 -2.43 -17.63
N MET A 489 20.73 -2.38 -16.37
CA MET A 489 21.63 -2.35 -15.21
C MET A 489 22.48 -3.63 -15.16
N ASN A 490 23.66 -3.53 -14.54
CA ASN A 490 24.54 -4.67 -14.33
C ASN A 490 23.96 -5.62 -13.27
N ALA A 491 23.36 -5.07 -12.21
CA ALA A 491 22.67 -5.83 -11.17
C ALA A 491 21.14 -5.76 -11.32
N ALA A 492 20.50 -6.93 -11.30
CA ALA A 492 19.05 -7.03 -11.14
C ALA A 492 18.66 -6.66 -9.70
N ARG A 493 17.65 -5.81 -9.55
CA ARG A 493 17.24 -5.30 -8.24
C ARG A 493 15.76 -4.93 -8.18
N GLN A 494 15.18 -5.09 -7.01
CA GLN A 494 13.89 -4.52 -6.61
C GLN A 494 14.05 -3.81 -5.25
N TYR A 495 13.11 -2.93 -4.91
CA TYR A 495 13.15 -2.14 -3.67
C TYR A 495 14.45 -1.32 -3.49
N HIS A 496 15.08 -0.98 -4.60
CA HIS A 496 16.18 -0.03 -4.68
C HIS A 496 15.64 1.40 -4.69
N THR A 497 16.55 2.35 -4.56
CA THR A 497 16.25 3.77 -4.74
C THR A 497 16.85 4.26 -6.05
N ALA A 498 16.22 5.27 -6.65
CA ALA A 498 16.73 5.98 -7.81
C ALA A 498 16.63 7.50 -7.57
N SER A 499 17.71 8.22 -7.86
CA SER A 499 17.82 9.67 -7.66
C SER A 499 18.23 10.35 -8.96
N THR A 500 17.35 11.18 -9.53
CA THR A 500 17.70 12.05 -10.66
C THR A 500 18.58 13.18 -10.17
N LEU A 501 19.81 13.24 -10.67
CA LEU A 501 20.85 14.16 -10.24
C LEU A 501 20.78 15.49 -11.01
N ALA A 502 21.39 16.54 -10.47
CA ALA A 502 21.44 17.86 -11.10
C ALA A 502 22.11 17.86 -12.49
N ASN A 503 22.99 16.89 -12.76
CA ASN A 503 23.61 16.71 -14.07
C ASN A 503 22.77 15.87 -15.05
N GLY A 504 21.53 15.53 -14.70
CA GLY A 504 20.60 14.75 -15.53
C GLY A 504 20.78 13.23 -15.46
N LYS A 505 21.83 12.72 -14.79
CA LYS A 505 22.03 11.28 -14.61
C LYS A 505 21.08 10.72 -13.55
N VAL A 506 20.85 9.41 -13.57
CA VAL A 506 20.07 8.72 -12.53
C VAL A 506 21.00 7.81 -11.75
N LEU A 507 21.14 8.06 -10.46
CA LEU A 507 21.82 7.16 -9.54
C LEU A 507 20.85 6.11 -9.01
N VAL A 508 21.15 4.85 -9.24
CA VAL A 508 20.43 3.71 -8.67
C VAL A 508 21.29 3.06 -7.58
N THR A 509 20.72 2.89 -6.38
CA THR A 509 21.45 2.40 -5.21
C THR A 509 20.74 1.26 -4.48
N GLY A 510 21.51 0.23 -4.13
CA GLY A 510 21.07 -0.88 -3.30
C GLY A 510 19.93 -1.70 -3.91
N GLY A 511 18.97 -2.05 -3.07
CA GLY A 511 17.89 -2.98 -3.40
C GLY A 511 18.23 -4.42 -3.01
N ILE A 512 17.35 -5.35 -3.35
CA ILE A 512 17.56 -6.77 -3.12
C ILE A 512 17.63 -7.50 -4.46
N GLY A 513 18.69 -8.31 -4.62
CA GLY A 513 18.86 -9.24 -5.73
C GLY A 513 18.19 -10.58 -5.44
N SER A 514 18.63 -11.64 -6.12
CA SER A 514 18.00 -12.97 -6.01
C SER A 514 18.07 -13.60 -4.61
N SER A 515 19.07 -13.24 -3.81
CA SER A 515 19.30 -13.85 -2.49
C SER A 515 19.73 -12.88 -1.41
N THR A 516 20.31 -11.73 -1.75
CA THR A 516 20.90 -10.81 -0.76
C THR A 516 20.60 -9.35 -1.08
N ALA A 517 20.67 -8.53 -0.02
CA ALA A 517 20.72 -7.08 -0.16
C ALA A 517 21.96 -6.69 -0.97
N LEU A 518 21.81 -5.68 -1.82
CA LEU A 518 22.88 -5.14 -2.65
C LEU A 518 23.49 -3.90 -1.98
N ASN A 519 24.81 -3.76 -2.09
CA ASN A 519 25.52 -2.52 -1.83
C ASN A 519 25.99 -1.83 -3.12
N SER A 520 25.73 -2.43 -4.28
CA SER A 520 26.10 -1.85 -5.56
C SER A 520 25.30 -0.59 -5.85
N ALA A 521 25.95 0.30 -6.60
CA ALA A 521 25.34 1.51 -7.12
C ALA A 521 25.75 1.68 -8.59
N GLU A 522 24.84 2.21 -9.40
CA GLU A 522 25.01 2.37 -10.84
C GLU A 522 24.44 3.70 -11.32
N LEU A 523 25.09 4.31 -12.30
CA LEU A 523 24.63 5.52 -12.97
C LEU A 523 24.12 5.19 -14.36
N TYR A 524 22.95 5.74 -14.70
CA TYR A 524 22.44 5.84 -16.07
C TYR A 524 22.94 7.11 -16.75
#